data_AF-A0A536VFG6-F1
#
_entry.id   AF-A0A536VFG6-F1
#
_cell.length_a   1.000
_cell.length_b   1.000
_cell.length_c   1.000
_cell.angle_alpha   90.00
_cell.angle_beta   90.00
_cell.angle_gamma   90.00
#
_symmetry.space_group_name_H-M   'P 1'
#
loop_
_entity.id
_entity.type
_entity.pdbx_description
1 polymer ?
#
loop_
_entity_poly.entity_id
_entity_poly.type
_entity_poly.pdbx_seq_one_letter_code
_entity_poly.pdbx_strand_id
1 'polypeptide(L)'
;GNEHGSVERPANCSGVVAVAALNRDGLKATYSNFGAQITLATVGGDYRGDGAWGSLLGDDGLLILDNGGTTSPGSPTYSRVFGSSFSAPIVAGAVSLMLSANPNLSVTQIVSGLRISARPHVTSPKIGACSAQNPGRCICSTATCGAGILDATQAVLYALNPSSYVAPAQSPAVIDNADVDAAVALGNDLP
;
A
#
# COMPACT_ATOMS: atom_id res chain seq x y z
N GLY A 1 6.47 -2.27 8.12
CA GLY A 1 6.78 -1.54 9.35
C GLY A 1 5.70 -0.51 9.56
N ASN A 2 5.37 -0.26 10.82
CA ASN A 2 4.35 0.70 11.23
C ASN A 2 4.97 1.83 12.08
N GLU A 3 6.22 2.19 11.76
CA GLU A 3 7.06 3.15 12.48
C GLU A 3 7.21 4.47 11.73
N HIS A 4 6.32 4.77 10.76
CA HIS A 4 6.26 6.02 9.98
C HIS A 4 7.62 6.46 9.38
N GLY A 5 8.53 5.51 9.19
CA GLY A 5 9.96 5.80 8.98
C GLY A 5 10.58 4.98 7.86
N SER A 6 11.88 4.74 7.99
CA SER A 6 12.64 3.96 7.02
C SER A 6 12.24 2.47 7.03
N VAL A 7 12.51 1.78 5.92
CA VAL A 7 12.26 0.34 5.82
C VAL A 7 13.28 -0.45 6.63
N GLU A 8 12.79 -1.29 7.54
CA GLU A 8 13.62 -2.12 8.41
C GLU A 8 13.62 -3.60 8.01
N ARG A 9 14.39 -4.43 8.73
CA ARG A 9 14.42 -5.88 8.51
C ARG A 9 13.08 -6.52 8.91
N PRO A 10 12.54 -7.49 8.14
CA PRO A 10 13.11 -8.13 6.94
C PRO A 10 12.80 -7.43 5.62
N ALA A 11 12.00 -6.38 5.61
CA ALA A 11 11.56 -5.71 4.38
C ALA A 11 12.72 -5.04 3.61
N ASN A 12 13.81 -4.67 4.28
CA ASN A 12 14.99 -4.13 3.63
C ASN A 12 15.94 -5.18 3.01
N CYS A 13 15.65 -6.47 3.14
CA CYS A 13 16.48 -7.53 2.59
C CYS A 13 16.26 -7.69 1.07
N SER A 14 17.34 -7.97 0.34
CA SER A 14 17.28 -8.19 -1.11
C SER A 14 16.35 -9.34 -1.46
N GLY A 15 15.51 -9.16 -2.49
CA GLY A 15 14.55 -10.16 -2.96
C GLY A 15 13.24 -10.25 -2.16
N VAL A 16 13.13 -9.54 -1.03
CA VAL A 16 11.86 -9.46 -0.29
C VAL A 16 10.92 -8.48 -0.99
N VAL A 17 9.66 -8.88 -1.15
CA VAL A 17 8.58 -7.98 -1.59
C VAL A 17 8.13 -7.14 -0.40
N ALA A 18 8.77 -6.00 -0.19
CA ALA A 18 8.34 -5.02 0.80
C ALA A 18 7.12 -4.23 0.29
N VAL A 19 6.10 -4.09 1.14
CA VAL A 19 4.82 -3.49 0.77
C VAL A 19 4.51 -2.32 1.70
N ALA A 20 4.29 -1.13 1.11
CA ALA A 20 3.78 0.02 1.85
C ALA A 20 2.25 -0.05 1.97
N ALA A 21 1.72 0.45 3.09
CA ALA A 21 0.28 0.54 3.30
C ALA A 21 -0.27 1.88 2.83
N LEU A 22 -1.42 1.83 2.16
CA LEU A 22 -2.19 2.99 1.72
C LEU A 22 -3.53 3.04 2.45
N ASN A 23 -4.06 4.26 2.63
CA ASN A 23 -5.44 4.47 3.01
C ASN A 23 -6.38 4.27 1.81
N ARG A 24 -7.69 4.41 2.01
CA ARG A 24 -8.72 4.25 0.96
C ARG A 24 -8.53 5.16 -0.26
N ASP A 25 -7.92 6.34 -0.07
CA ASP A 25 -7.75 7.36 -1.11
C ASP A 25 -6.38 7.22 -1.82
N GLY A 26 -5.54 6.28 -1.40
CA GLY A 26 -4.23 6.02 -2.00
C GLY A 26 -3.09 6.86 -1.41
N LEU A 27 -3.33 7.65 -0.35
CA LEU A 27 -2.26 8.25 0.45
C LEU A 27 -1.49 7.15 1.18
N LYS A 28 -0.19 7.36 1.43
CA LYS A 28 0.53 6.51 2.38
C LYS A 28 -0.21 6.55 3.73
N ALA A 29 -0.56 5.40 4.29
CA ALA A 29 -1.16 5.35 5.62
C ALA A 29 -0.20 5.99 6.65
N THR A 30 -0.73 6.66 7.66
CA THR A 30 0.08 7.49 8.57
C THR A 30 1.23 6.72 9.23
N TYR A 31 0.97 5.48 9.66
CA TYR A 31 1.96 4.61 10.29
C TYR A 31 2.96 3.96 9.31
N SER A 32 2.68 3.89 8.00
CA SER A 32 3.46 3.03 7.10
C SER A 32 4.89 3.53 6.93
N ASN A 33 5.86 2.62 7.04
CA ASN A 33 7.23 2.91 6.60
C ASN A 33 7.28 3.12 5.08
N PHE A 34 8.30 3.85 4.64
CA PHE A 34 8.56 4.19 3.25
C PHE A 34 10.06 4.21 2.97
N GLY A 35 10.43 4.08 1.70
CA GLY A 35 11.81 4.12 1.23
C GLY A 35 12.03 3.30 -0.05
N ALA A 36 13.25 3.37 -0.57
CA ALA A 36 13.63 2.75 -1.84
C ALA A 36 13.53 1.21 -1.85
N GLN A 37 13.44 0.57 -0.68
CA GLN A 37 13.28 -0.87 -0.54
C GLN A 37 11.84 -1.33 -0.81
N ILE A 38 10.84 -0.43 -0.74
CA ILE A 38 9.45 -0.77 -1.03
C ILE A 38 9.33 -1.22 -2.49
N THR A 39 8.71 -2.38 -2.72
CA THR A 39 8.47 -2.92 -4.06
C THR A 39 7.26 -2.27 -4.72
N LEU A 40 6.16 -2.20 -3.98
CA LEU A 40 4.91 -1.55 -4.36
C LEU A 40 4.08 -1.24 -3.10
N ALA A 41 2.96 -0.55 -3.29
CA ALA A 41 2.03 -0.25 -2.22
C ALA A 41 0.66 -0.90 -2.49
N THR A 42 -0.11 -1.13 -1.43
CA THR A 42 -1.52 -1.51 -1.54
C THR A 42 -2.26 -1.04 -0.29
N VAL A 43 -3.58 -1.21 -0.28
CA VAL A 43 -4.39 -0.84 0.88
C VAL A 43 -3.91 -1.56 2.15
N GLY A 44 -3.92 -0.85 3.26
CA GLY A 44 -3.60 -1.39 4.58
C GLY A 44 -4.51 -0.89 5.69
N GLY A 45 -5.44 0.03 5.37
CA GLY A 45 -6.23 0.77 6.36
C GLY A 45 -5.43 1.88 7.02
N ASP A 46 -6.10 2.87 7.59
CA ASP A 46 -5.45 4.04 8.16
C ASP A 46 -6.34 4.70 9.22
N TYR A 47 -6.16 4.37 10.50
CA TYR A 47 -7.07 4.75 11.56
C TYR A 47 -7.30 6.26 11.69
N ARG A 48 -8.57 6.68 11.79
CA ARG A 48 -8.98 8.09 11.95
C ARG A 48 -8.47 8.80 13.21
N GLY A 49 -7.99 8.06 14.21
CA GLY A 49 -7.43 8.62 15.44
C GLY A 49 -5.96 8.99 15.35
N ASP A 50 -5.25 8.63 14.28
CA ASP A 50 -3.81 8.79 14.18
C ASP A 50 -3.42 9.96 13.25
N GLY A 51 -2.44 10.76 13.66
CA GLY A 51 -1.92 11.91 12.92
C GLY A 51 -2.85 13.14 12.91
N ALA A 52 -2.29 14.30 12.60
CA ALA A 52 -3.03 15.57 12.51
C ALA A 52 -4.18 15.51 11.47
N TRP A 53 -4.05 14.68 10.45
CA TRP A 53 -5.05 14.54 9.38
C TRP A 53 -6.04 13.40 9.62
N GLY A 54 -5.93 12.63 10.70
CA GLY A 54 -6.69 11.39 10.89
C GLY A 54 -8.21 11.56 10.80
N SER A 55 -8.76 12.59 11.43
CA SER A 55 -10.21 12.85 11.41
C SER A 55 -10.74 13.23 10.03
N LEU A 56 -9.88 13.78 9.16
CA LEU A 56 -10.23 14.28 7.83
C LEU A 56 -9.94 13.25 6.73
N LEU A 57 -8.75 12.66 6.75
CA LEU A 57 -8.20 11.82 5.67
C LEU A 57 -7.90 10.38 6.11
N GLY A 58 -8.13 10.04 7.38
CA GLY A 58 -8.12 8.66 7.84
C GLY A 58 -9.34 7.87 7.36
N ASP A 59 -9.25 6.56 7.48
CA ASP A 59 -10.32 5.60 7.30
C ASP A 59 -10.54 4.71 8.53
N ASP A 60 -11.61 3.94 8.49
CA ASP A 60 -11.98 3.11 9.64
C ASP A 60 -11.13 1.83 9.68
N GLY A 61 -10.18 1.62 8.76
CA GLY A 61 -9.46 0.37 8.55
C GLY A 61 -10.16 -0.60 7.60
N LEU A 62 -9.48 -1.69 7.27
CA LEU A 62 -9.99 -2.79 6.46
C LEU A 62 -10.99 -3.62 7.27
N LEU A 63 -12.20 -3.82 6.75
CA LEU A 63 -13.18 -4.71 7.36
C LEU A 63 -12.83 -6.17 7.00
N ILE A 64 -12.51 -6.98 8.01
CA ILE A 64 -12.13 -8.38 7.83
C ILE A 64 -12.99 -9.31 8.70
N LEU A 65 -12.97 -10.60 8.36
CA LEU A 65 -13.46 -11.65 9.24
C LEU A 65 -12.49 -11.84 10.40
N ASP A 66 -13.03 -12.06 11.59
CA ASP A 66 -12.24 -12.20 12.81
C ASP A 66 -12.86 -13.23 13.76
N ASN A 67 -12.07 -13.63 14.74
CA ASN A 67 -12.40 -14.63 15.74
C ASN A 67 -12.43 -13.95 17.12
N GLY A 68 -13.60 -13.89 17.76
CA GLY A 68 -13.77 -13.24 19.07
C GLY A 68 -13.11 -13.96 20.24
N GLY A 69 -12.34 -15.02 19.99
CA GLY A 69 -11.62 -15.77 21.00
C GLY A 69 -10.23 -15.21 21.28
N THR A 70 -9.83 -15.18 22.55
CA THR A 70 -8.50 -14.67 22.97
C THR A 70 -7.42 -15.74 23.02
N THR A 71 -7.79 -16.98 23.34
CA THR A 71 -6.86 -18.13 23.47
C THR A 71 -7.40 -19.44 22.88
N SER A 72 -8.65 -19.46 22.45
CA SER A 72 -9.34 -20.58 21.78
C SER A 72 -10.39 -20.00 20.85
N PRO A 73 -10.85 -20.71 19.79
CA PRO A 73 -11.85 -20.16 18.88
C PRO A 73 -13.12 -19.73 19.62
N GLY A 74 -13.48 -18.45 19.45
CA GLY A 74 -14.72 -17.87 19.92
C GLY A 74 -15.74 -17.73 18.80
N SER A 75 -16.72 -16.83 18.98
CA SER A 75 -17.72 -16.55 17.95
C SER A 75 -17.09 -15.85 16.75
N PRO A 76 -17.51 -16.20 15.52
CA PRO A 76 -17.11 -15.46 14.33
C PRO A 76 -17.63 -14.03 14.43
N THR A 77 -16.79 -13.06 14.08
CA THR A 77 -17.12 -11.64 14.09
C THR A 77 -16.48 -10.94 12.90
N TYR A 78 -16.74 -9.65 12.77
CA TYR A 78 -15.99 -8.77 11.90
C TYR A 78 -15.17 -7.82 12.75
N SER A 79 -13.97 -7.47 12.29
CA SER A 79 -13.18 -6.41 12.89
C SER A 79 -12.63 -5.48 11.82
N ARG A 80 -12.29 -4.27 12.27
CA ARG A 80 -11.60 -3.30 11.44
C ARG A 80 -10.15 -3.27 11.84
N VAL A 81 -9.28 -3.47 10.87
CA VAL A 81 -7.85 -3.62 11.10
C VAL A 81 -7.07 -2.65 10.23
N PHE A 82 -5.90 -2.28 10.70
CA PHE A 82 -4.96 -1.48 9.94
C PHE A 82 -3.54 -1.95 10.23
N GLY A 83 -2.65 -1.78 9.26
CA GLY A 83 -1.25 -2.16 9.37
C GLY A 83 -0.65 -2.64 8.06
N SER A 84 0.65 -2.44 7.88
CA SER A 84 1.38 -3.04 6.76
C SER A 84 1.33 -4.58 6.76
N SER A 85 1.06 -5.18 7.93
CA SER A 85 0.74 -6.60 8.11
C SER A 85 -0.47 -7.08 7.31
N PHE A 86 -1.40 -6.19 6.93
CA PHE A 86 -2.55 -6.52 6.09
C PHE A 86 -2.30 -6.22 4.60
N SER A 87 -1.40 -5.29 4.30
CA SER A 87 -0.94 -5.04 2.93
C SER A 87 -0.10 -6.20 2.38
N ALA A 88 0.78 -6.78 3.20
CA ALA A 88 1.62 -7.92 2.82
C ALA A 88 0.82 -9.15 2.31
N PRO A 89 -0.20 -9.68 3.03
CA PRO A 89 -0.98 -10.83 2.57
C PRO A 89 -1.84 -10.52 1.34
N ILE A 90 -2.26 -9.26 1.12
CA ILE A 90 -2.94 -8.87 -0.13
C ILE A 90 -2.00 -9.07 -1.34
N VAL A 91 -0.76 -8.61 -1.23
CA VAL A 91 0.25 -8.84 -2.28
C VAL A 91 0.60 -10.33 -2.40
N ALA A 92 0.71 -11.05 -1.28
CA ALA A 92 0.94 -12.50 -1.31
C ALA A 92 -0.18 -13.27 -2.03
N GLY A 93 -1.43 -12.86 -1.84
CA GLY A 93 -2.59 -13.38 -2.58
C GLY A 93 -2.49 -13.11 -4.08
N ALA A 94 -2.10 -11.89 -4.49
CA ALA A 94 -1.87 -11.57 -5.90
C ALA A 94 -0.74 -12.42 -6.49
N VAL A 95 0.37 -12.62 -5.77
CA VAL A 95 1.47 -13.51 -6.19
C VAL A 95 1.00 -14.96 -6.32
N SER A 96 0.13 -15.43 -5.42
CA SER A 96 -0.46 -16.77 -5.52
C SER A 96 -1.32 -16.93 -6.78
N LEU A 97 -2.06 -15.91 -7.17
CA LEU A 97 -2.81 -15.91 -8.45
C LEU A 97 -1.87 -15.90 -9.66
N MET A 98 -0.80 -15.10 -9.61
CA MET A 98 0.24 -15.11 -10.66
C MET A 98 0.85 -16.51 -10.83
N LEU A 99 1.22 -17.15 -9.72
CA LEU A 99 1.79 -18.51 -9.72
C LEU A 99 0.79 -19.58 -10.15
N SER A 100 -0.50 -19.38 -9.86
CA SER A 100 -1.57 -20.27 -10.34
C SER A 100 -1.74 -20.17 -11.85
N ALA A 101 -1.61 -18.97 -12.42
CA ALA A 101 -1.64 -18.74 -13.86
C ALA A 101 -0.36 -19.23 -14.56
N ASN A 102 0.80 -19.11 -13.90
CA ASN A 102 2.08 -19.57 -14.40
C ASN A 102 3.01 -20.03 -13.26
N PRO A 103 3.08 -21.34 -13.00
CA PRO A 103 3.88 -21.89 -11.88
C PRO A 103 5.39 -21.82 -12.12
N ASN A 104 5.84 -21.49 -13.34
CA ASN A 104 7.25 -21.43 -13.71
C ASN A 104 7.87 -20.04 -13.52
N LEU A 105 7.12 -19.06 -12.99
CA LEU A 105 7.65 -17.73 -12.74
C LEU A 105 8.77 -17.78 -11.69
N SER A 106 9.94 -17.27 -12.05
CA SER A 106 11.02 -17.00 -11.09
C SER A 106 10.66 -15.85 -10.16
N VAL A 107 11.33 -15.75 -9.01
CA VAL A 107 11.20 -14.62 -8.07
C VAL A 107 11.39 -13.27 -8.77
N THR A 108 12.39 -13.17 -9.66
CA THR A 108 12.64 -11.94 -10.43
C THR A 108 11.48 -11.60 -11.36
N GLN A 109 10.88 -12.61 -12.01
CA GLN A 109 9.71 -12.38 -12.85
C GLN A 109 8.48 -11.98 -12.05
N ILE A 110 8.28 -12.53 -10.85
CA ILE A 110 7.20 -12.13 -9.93
C ILE A 110 7.36 -10.67 -9.53
N VAL A 111 8.55 -10.29 -9.04
CA VAL A 111 8.84 -8.91 -8.62
C VAL A 111 8.69 -7.93 -9.79
N SER A 112 9.22 -8.29 -10.97
CA SER A 112 9.08 -7.45 -12.17
C SER A 112 7.63 -7.31 -12.59
N GLY A 113 6.87 -8.41 -12.58
CA GLY A 113 5.45 -8.43 -12.88
C GLY A 113 4.66 -7.50 -11.97
N LEU A 114 4.83 -7.63 -10.65
CA LEU A 114 4.19 -6.75 -9.67
C LEU A 114 4.52 -5.27 -9.91
N ARG A 115 5.76 -4.95 -10.28
CA ARG A 115 6.19 -3.57 -10.53
C ARG A 115 5.60 -3.00 -11.82
N ILE A 116 5.70 -3.72 -12.94
CA ILE A 116 5.27 -3.18 -14.24
C ILE A 116 3.76 -3.19 -14.41
N SER A 117 3.05 -4.04 -13.67
CA SER A 117 1.59 -4.09 -13.67
C SER A 117 0.94 -3.14 -12.66
N ALA A 118 1.72 -2.52 -11.76
CA ALA A 118 1.19 -1.61 -10.75
C ALA A 118 0.58 -0.35 -11.40
N ARG A 119 -0.51 0.13 -10.81
CA ARG A 119 -1.13 1.40 -11.19
C ARG A 119 -0.29 2.56 -10.66
N PRO A 120 -0.29 3.73 -11.31
CA PRO A 120 0.37 4.91 -10.75
C PRO A 120 -0.15 5.24 -9.34
N HIS A 121 0.73 5.78 -8.50
CA HIS A 121 0.32 6.41 -7.24
C HIS A 121 -0.63 7.58 -7.51
N VAL A 122 -1.47 7.91 -6.53
CA VAL A 122 -2.31 9.11 -6.59
C VAL A 122 -1.47 10.39 -6.53
N THR A 123 -2.05 11.50 -6.95
CA THR A 123 -1.38 12.79 -7.00
C THR A 123 -2.23 13.89 -6.35
N SER A 124 -1.54 14.88 -5.80
CA SER A 124 -2.13 16.13 -5.34
C SER A 124 -1.05 17.21 -5.43
N PRO A 125 -1.34 18.40 -6.00
CA PRO A 125 -0.44 19.55 -5.93
C PRO A 125 -0.41 20.19 -4.53
N LYS A 126 -1.33 19.81 -3.62
CA LYS A 126 -1.50 20.41 -2.29
C LYS A 126 -0.79 19.60 -1.20
N ILE A 127 -0.68 18.29 -1.37
CA ILE A 127 -0.06 17.37 -0.41
C ILE A 127 1.40 17.12 -0.80
N GLY A 128 2.32 17.29 0.15
CA GLY A 128 3.73 17.01 -0.05
C GLY A 128 4.05 15.53 -0.32
N ALA A 129 5.15 15.29 -1.02
CA ALA A 129 5.68 13.93 -1.17
C ALA A 129 6.12 13.34 0.17
N CYS A 130 6.10 12.02 0.28
CA CYS A 130 6.60 11.32 1.46
C CYS A 130 8.09 11.56 1.69
N SER A 131 8.45 11.93 2.92
CA SER A 131 9.84 12.19 3.32
C SER A 131 9.97 12.12 4.83
N ALA A 132 11.19 12.18 5.37
CA ALA A 132 11.40 12.25 6.81
C ALA A 132 10.72 13.49 7.46
N GLN A 133 10.50 14.56 6.69
CA GLN A 133 9.81 15.78 7.13
C GLN A 133 8.29 15.76 6.86
N ASN A 134 7.82 14.73 6.16
CA ASN A 134 6.41 14.48 5.87
C ASN A 134 6.11 12.95 5.96
N PRO A 135 6.24 12.35 7.16
CA PRO A 135 6.20 10.90 7.34
C PRO A 135 4.80 10.31 7.52
N GLY A 136 3.76 11.10 7.80
CA GLY A 136 2.38 10.62 7.97
C GLY A 136 1.69 10.36 6.63
N ARG A 137 0.49 10.91 6.44
CA ARG A 137 -0.23 10.88 5.15
C ARG A 137 0.42 11.81 4.13
N CYS A 138 0.96 11.22 3.09
CA CYS A 138 1.76 11.92 2.08
C CYS A 138 1.59 11.28 0.69
N ILE A 139 1.99 12.00 -0.35
CA ILE A 139 1.98 11.49 -1.72
C ILE A 139 3.15 10.54 -1.93
N CYS A 140 2.79 9.29 -2.23
CA CYS A 140 3.75 8.26 -2.62
C CYS A 140 4.39 8.56 -3.98
N SER A 141 5.65 8.17 -4.12
CA SER A 141 6.40 8.20 -5.37
C SER A 141 7.07 6.85 -5.60
N THR A 142 7.65 6.66 -6.78
CA THR A 142 8.45 5.45 -7.07
C THR A 142 9.70 5.33 -6.19
N ALA A 143 10.18 6.42 -5.62
CA ALA A 143 11.31 6.44 -4.69
C ALA A 143 10.92 6.12 -3.24
N THR A 144 9.66 6.29 -2.86
CA THR A 144 9.20 6.21 -1.46
C THR A 144 8.27 5.03 -1.20
N CYS A 145 7.41 4.66 -2.15
CA CYS A 145 6.41 3.60 -1.94
C CYS A 145 6.44 2.54 -3.05
N GLY A 146 7.58 2.39 -3.73
CA GLY A 146 7.74 1.43 -4.81
C GLY A 146 6.96 1.78 -6.07
N ALA A 147 6.84 0.83 -6.98
CA ALA A 147 6.44 1.08 -8.37
C ALA A 147 5.03 1.68 -8.55
N GLY A 148 4.14 1.53 -7.58
CA GLY A 148 2.76 1.97 -7.70
C GLY A 148 1.83 1.23 -6.74
N ILE A 149 0.54 1.28 -7.04
CA ILE A 149 -0.53 0.60 -6.32
C ILE A 149 -0.77 -0.76 -6.98
N LEU A 150 -0.86 -1.84 -6.18
CA LEU A 150 -1.16 -3.18 -6.67
C LEU A 150 -2.37 -3.20 -7.63
N ASP A 151 -2.20 -3.86 -8.77
CA ASP A 151 -3.26 -4.27 -9.68
C ASP A 151 -3.19 -5.79 -9.87
N ALA A 152 -4.00 -6.53 -9.10
CA ALA A 152 -3.97 -7.98 -9.14
C ALA A 152 -4.37 -8.54 -10.52
N THR A 153 -5.29 -7.86 -11.22
CA THR A 153 -5.72 -8.28 -12.56
C THR A 153 -4.57 -8.13 -13.56
N GLN A 154 -3.91 -6.98 -13.58
CA GLN A 154 -2.77 -6.75 -14.47
C GLN A 154 -1.57 -7.64 -14.12
N ALA A 155 -1.34 -7.93 -12.85
CA ALA A 155 -0.30 -8.85 -12.42
C ALA A 155 -0.53 -10.28 -12.95
N VAL A 156 -1.78 -10.75 -12.94
CA VAL A 156 -2.16 -12.06 -13.52
C VAL A 156 -2.05 -12.04 -15.05
N LEU A 157 -2.46 -10.95 -15.72
CA LEU A 157 -2.30 -10.80 -17.17
C LEU A 157 -0.82 -10.83 -17.59
N TYR A 158 0.06 -10.20 -16.81
CA TYR A 158 1.50 -10.35 -16.98
C TYR A 158 1.94 -11.80 -16.80
N ALA A 159 1.49 -12.47 -15.73
CA ALA A 159 1.90 -13.84 -15.42
C ALA A 159 1.58 -14.83 -16.54
N LEU A 160 0.45 -14.65 -17.24
CA LEU A 160 0.06 -15.47 -18.38
C LEU A 160 1.03 -15.35 -19.56
N ASN A 161 1.58 -14.14 -19.82
CA ASN A 161 2.49 -13.90 -20.95
C ASN A 161 3.59 -12.88 -20.62
N PRO A 162 4.60 -13.22 -19.79
CA PRO A 162 5.56 -12.23 -19.29
C PRO A 162 6.38 -11.52 -20.36
N SER A 163 6.69 -12.20 -21.47
CA SER A 163 7.56 -11.68 -22.53
C SER A 163 6.87 -10.70 -23.49
N SER A 164 5.53 -10.70 -23.54
CA SER A 164 4.73 -9.86 -24.43
C SER A 164 3.78 -8.92 -23.68
N TYR A 165 3.82 -8.94 -22.35
CA TYR A 165 2.99 -8.07 -21.53
C TYR A 165 3.32 -6.59 -21.78
N VAL A 166 2.27 -5.79 -21.97
CA VAL A 166 2.33 -4.34 -22.07
C VAL A 166 1.36 -3.77 -21.05
N ALA A 167 1.89 -2.94 -20.14
CA ALA A 167 1.06 -2.27 -19.14
C ALA A 167 0.07 -1.33 -19.83
N PRO A 168 -1.21 -1.30 -19.40
CA PRO A 168 -2.16 -0.32 -19.92
C PRO A 168 -1.71 1.09 -19.57
N ALA A 169 -1.94 2.04 -20.49
CA ALA A 169 -1.74 3.45 -20.20
C ALA A 169 -2.76 3.88 -19.12
N GLN A 170 -2.25 4.29 -17.95
CA GLN A 170 -3.07 4.78 -16.85
C GLN A 170 -2.54 6.14 -16.39
N SER A 171 -3.45 7.08 -16.15
CA SER A 171 -3.12 8.37 -15.55
C SER A 171 -3.29 8.32 -14.03
N PRO A 172 -2.42 8.98 -13.25
CA PRO A 172 -2.61 9.13 -11.81
C PRO A 172 -3.97 9.76 -11.47
N ALA A 173 -4.66 9.24 -10.46
CA ALA A 173 -5.85 9.88 -9.93
C ALA A 173 -5.44 11.12 -9.11
N VAL A 174 -6.19 12.22 -9.26
CA VAL A 174 -6.04 13.41 -8.43
C VAL A 174 -7.02 13.30 -7.26
N ILE A 175 -6.52 13.42 -6.02
CA ILE A 175 -7.32 13.19 -4.80
C ILE A 175 -7.80 14.46 -4.10
N ASP A 176 -7.63 15.62 -4.74
CA ASP A 176 -8.00 16.91 -4.18
C ASP A 176 -9.51 17.02 -3.92
N ASN A 177 -9.86 17.36 -2.68
CA ASN A 177 -11.23 17.61 -2.22
C ASN A 177 -11.21 18.58 -1.01
N ALA A 178 -12.39 18.89 -0.47
CA ALA A 178 -12.51 19.82 0.66
C ALA A 178 -11.85 19.30 1.96
N ASP A 179 -11.82 17.98 2.18
CA ASP A 179 -11.15 17.39 3.34
C ASP A 179 -9.62 17.50 3.21
N VAL A 180 -9.09 17.37 1.99
CA VAL A 180 -7.67 17.63 1.68
C VAL A 180 -7.33 19.11 1.94
N ASP A 181 -8.19 20.03 1.52
CA ASP A 181 -7.99 21.47 1.79
C ASP A 181 -7.96 21.77 3.29
N ALA A 182 -8.90 21.19 4.05
CA ALA A 182 -8.94 21.32 5.50
C ALA A 182 -7.71 20.71 6.18
N ALA A 183 -7.25 19.54 5.69
CA ALA A 183 -6.12 18.83 6.26
C ALA A 183 -4.80 19.59 6.04
N VAL A 184 -4.55 20.02 4.79
CA VAL A 184 -3.34 20.79 4.45
C VAL A 184 -3.26 22.12 5.21
N ALA A 185 -4.39 22.72 5.56
CA ALA A 185 -4.44 23.91 6.41
C ALA A 185 -3.90 23.69 7.84
N LEU A 186 -3.81 22.43 8.29
CA LEU A 186 -3.22 22.05 9.59
C LEU A 186 -1.69 21.86 9.51
N GLY A 187 -1.07 22.00 8.33
CA GLY A 187 0.33 21.65 8.09
C GLY A 187 0.51 20.19 7.68
N ASN A 188 1.75 19.68 7.66
CA ASN A 188 2.03 18.28 7.32
C ASN A 188 1.40 17.32 8.35
N ASP A 189 0.99 16.13 7.90
CA ASP A 189 0.56 15.06 8.80
C ASP A 189 1.77 14.48 9.54
N LEU A 190 2.02 14.97 10.74
CA LEU A 190 3.04 14.43 11.64
C LEU A 190 2.34 13.51 12.67
N PRO A 191 2.72 12.23 12.74
CA PRO A 191 2.20 11.28 13.74
C PRO A 191 2.70 11.58 15.16
#